data_AF-A0A1F8H2L0-F1
#
_entry.id   AF-A0A1F8H2L0-F1
#
_cell.length_a   1.000
_cell.length_b   1.000
_cell.length_c   1.000
_cell.angle_alpha   90.00
_cell.angle_beta   90.00
_cell.angle_gamma   90.00
#
_symmetry.space_group_name_H-M   'P 1'
#
loop_
_entity.id
_entity.type
_entity.pdbx_description
1 polymer ?
#
loop_
_entity_poly.entity_id
_entity_poly.type
_entity_poly.pdbx_seq_one_letter_code
_entity_poly.pdbx_strand_id
1 'polypeptide(L)'
;MKKLIQYIAGAIPAITSFTVVNFALAQSDFEELPDPGGPFTLGILRDLIALVRDFVIYAGATIVIIFLVYSGILWVRAGENPKAIDKAKATFKGALYGALIIAGIRLIILTIESLATGEFFN
;
A
#
# COMPACT_ATOMS: atom_id res chain seq x y z
N MET A 1 -11.41 -18.77 29.61
CA MET A 1 -10.00 -18.72 29.16
C MET A 1 -9.83 -18.74 27.63
N LYS A 2 -10.54 -19.59 26.87
CA LYS A 2 -10.42 -19.65 25.38
C LYS A 2 -10.66 -18.31 24.65
N LYS A 3 -11.59 -17.46 25.10
CA LYS A 3 -11.84 -16.13 24.51
C LYS A 3 -10.70 -15.12 24.71
N LEU A 4 -9.95 -15.24 25.80
CA LEU A 4 -8.83 -14.33 26.10
C LEU A 4 -7.64 -14.59 25.17
N ILE A 5 -7.33 -15.87 24.94
CA ILE A 5 -6.29 -16.33 24.01
C ILE A 5 -6.59 -15.89 22.57
N GLN A 6 -7.87 -15.94 22.18
CA GLN A 6 -8.32 -15.52 20.85
C GLN A 6 -8.19 -14.01 20.61
N TYR A 7 -8.35 -13.19 21.66
CA TYR A 7 -8.16 -11.74 21.60
C TYR A 7 -6.67 -11.37 21.48
N ILE A 8 -5.81 -12.03 22.27
CA ILE A 8 -4.36 -11.82 22.24
C ILE A 8 -3.79 -12.26 20.87
N ALA A 9 -4.23 -13.41 20.35
CA ALA A 9 -3.83 -13.90 19.02
C ALA A 9 -4.33 -13.04 17.85
N GLY A 10 -5.42 -12.28 18.02
CA GLY A 10 -5.90 -11.32 17.02
C GLY A 10 -5.24 -9.94 17.12
N ALA A 11 -4.84 -9.52 18.33
CA ALA A 11 -4.23 -8.22 18.58
C ALA A 11 -2.76 -8.15 18.12
N ILE A 12 -1.99 -9.22 18.30
CA ILE A 12 -0.57 -9.28 17.89
C ILE A 12 -0.36 -8.96 16.40
N PRO A 13 -1.05 -9.62 15.43
CA PRO A 13 -0.87 -9.32 14.02
C PRO A 13 -1.36 -7.92 13.63
N ALA A 14 -2.35 -7.35 14.33
CA ALA A 14 -2.80 -5.98 14.10
C ALA A 14 -1.72 -4.95 14.54
N ILE A 15 -1.07 -5.20 15.68
CA ILE A 15 0.01 -4.35 16.19
C ILE A 15 1.26 -4.43 15.29
N THR A 16 1.63 -5.63 14.81
CA THR A 16 2.76 -5.78 13.88
C THR A 16 2.45 -5.17 12.50
N SER A 17 1.20 -5.23 12.04
CA SER A 17 0.81 -4.59 10.77
C SER A 17 0.84 -3.06 10.89
N PHE A 18 0.40 -2.52 12.03
CA PHE A 18 0.44 -1.08 12.30
C PHE A 18 1.87 -0.55 12.34
N THR A 19 2.81 -1.32 12.91
CA THR A 19 4.23 -0.94 12.95
C THR A 19 4.91 -1.05 11.58
N VAL A 20 4.61 -2.08 10.78
CA VAL A 20 5.13 -2.20 9.39
C VAL A 20 4.59 -1.07 8.50
N VAL A 21 3.31 -0.72 8.63
CA VAL A 21 2.72 0.41 7.89
C VAL A 21 3.37 1.73 8.31
N ASN A 22 3.54 1.99 9.61
CA ASN A 22 4.20 3.21 10.07
C ASN A 22 5.66 3.29 9.63
N PHE A 23 6.38 2.16 9.57
CA PHE A 23 7.75 2.12 9.06
C PHE A 23 7.79 2.44 7.55
N ALA A 24 6.85 1.90 6.76
CA ALA A 24 6.76 2.21 5.34
C ALA A 24 6.39 3.69 5.08
N LEU A 25 5.52 4.28 5.91
CA LEU A 25 5.16 5.69 5.86
C LEU A 25 6.26 6.63 6.41
N ALA A 26 7.14 6.13 7.27
CA ALA A 26 8.27 6.91 7.79
C ALA A 26 9.45 6.98 6.80
N GLN A 27 9.50 6.05 5.85
CA GLN A 27 10.52 6.01 4.79
C GLN A 27 10.11 6.78 3.52
N SER A 28 8.89 7.33 3.48
CA SER A 28 8.42 8.07 2.31
C SER A 28 8.79 9.54 2.40
N ASP A 29 9.57 10.01 1.42
CA ASP A 29 9.74 11.43 1.14
C ASP A 29 8.40 11.96 0.62
N PHE A 30 7.58 12.53 1.52
CA PHE A 30 6.44 13.30 1.09
C PHE A 30 6.96 14.60 0.48
N GLU A 31 6.64 14.83 -0.79
CA GLU A 31 6.96 16.08 -1.48
C GLU A 31 6.37 17.25 -0.67
N GLU A 32 7.22 18.18 -0.24
CA GLU A 32 6.84 19.28 0.65
C GLU A 32 5.80 20.18 -0.04
N LEU A 33 4.81 20.68 0.72
CA LEU A 33 3.74 21.49 0.13
C LEU A 33 4.34 22.75 -0.53
N PRO A 34 4.00 23.06 -1.79
CA PRO A 34 4.45 24.28 -2.43
C PRO A 34 4.00 25.52 -1.64
N ASP A 35 4.90 26.50 -1.52
CA ASP A 35 4.73 27.70 -0.69
C ASP A 35 3.37 28.38 -0.91
N PRO A 36 2.49 28.45 0.11
CA PRO A 36 1.17 29.05 -0.01
C PRO A 36 1.29 30.59 -0.09
N GLY A 37 1.64 31.08 -1.28
CA GLY A 37 1.83 32.51 -1.55
C GLY A 37 2.59 32.81 -2.84
N GLY A 38 3.21 31.80 -3.46
CA GLY A 38 3.93 31.96 -4.72
C GLY A 38 3.02 32.19 -5.94
N PRO A 39 3.55 32.78 -7.03
CA PRO A 39 2.82 32.92 -8.28
C PRO A 39 2.40 31.54 -8.84
N PHE A 40 1.20 31.45 -9.41
CA PHE A 40 0.74 30.23 -10.10
C PHE A 40 1.67 29.92 -11.28
N THR A 41 2.54 28.94 -11.10
CA THR A 41 3.49 28.47 -12.09
C THR A 41 3.24 27.00 -12.41
N LEU A 42 3.80 26.53 -13.52
CA LEU A 42 3.80 25.12 -13.87
C LEU A 42 4.52 24.25 -12.83
N GLY A 43 5.42 24.83 -12.02
CA GLY A 43 6.09 24.16 -10.90
C GLY A 43 5.09 23.71 -9.83
N ILE A 44 4.28 24.63 -9.32
CA ILE A 44 3.26 24.33 -8.30
C ILE A 44 2.26 23.27 -8.78
N LEU A 45 1.86 23.32 -10.06
CA LEU A 45 0.99 22.30 -10.63
C LEU A 45 1.66 20.92 -10.67
N ARG A 46 2.94 20.86 -11.04
CA ARG A 46 3.73 19.62 -11.00
C ARG A 46 3.85 19.08 -9.59
N ASP A 47 4.12 19.93 -8.60
CA ASP A 47 4.29 19.52 -7.20
C ASP A 47 2.98 19.01 -6.60
N LEU A 48 1.86 19.67 -6.92
CA LEU A 48 0.52 19.20 -6.50
C LEU A 48 0.19 17.83 -7.11
N ILE A 49 0.52 17.62 -8.39
CA ILE A 49 0.33 16.33 -9.06
C ILE A 49 1.20 15.25 -8.41
N ALA A 50 2.45 15.59 -8.07
CA ALA A 50 3.39 14.68 -7.42
C ALA A 50 2.93 14.28 -6.00
N LEU A 51 2.40 15.23 -5.24
CA LEU A 51 1.81 14.98 -3.92
C LEU A 51 0.59 14.06 -4.01
N VAL A 52 -0.30 14.28 -4.98
CA VAL A 52 -1.46 13.41 -5.19
C VAL A 52 -1.03 12.02 -5.65
N ARG A 53 -0.05 11.93 -6.56
CA ARG A 53 0.57 10.66 -7.00
C ARG A 53 1.05 9.85 -5.80
N ASP A 54 1.84 10.47 -4.93
CA ASP A 54 2.45 9.79 -3.79
C ASP A 54 1.39 9.38 -2.76
N PHE A 55 0.46 10.27 -2.45
CA PHE A 55 -0.65 9.94 -1.57
C PHE A 55 -1.43 8.70 -2.05
N VAL A 56 -1.77 8.63 -3.34
CA VAL A 56 -2.51 7.50 -3.91
C VAL A 56 -1.70 6.20 -3.84
N ILE A 57 -0.40 6.24 -4.16
CA ILE A 57 0.47 5.06 -4.11
C ILE A 57 0.62 4.55 -2.67
N TYR A 58 0.92 5.43 -1.72
CA TYR A 58 1.14 5.04 -0.32
C TYR A 58 -0.14 4.61 0.40
N ALA A 59 -1.24 5.35 0.21
CA ALA A 59 -2.53 4.98 0.79
C ALA A 59 -3.03 3.65 0.21
N GLY A 60 -2.91 3.47 -1.11
CA GLY A 60 -3.25 2.22 -1.78
C GLY A 60 -2.40 1.05 -1.28
N ALA A 61 -1.07 1.24 -1.19
CA ALA A 61 -0.14 0.19 -0.75
C ALA A 61 -0.45 -0.26 0.68
N THR A 62 -0.76 0.70 1.57
CA THR A 62 -1.19 0.41 2.94
C THR A 62 -2.44 -0.46 3.00
N ILE A 63 -3.46 -0.12 2.21
CA ILE A 63 -4.70 -0.90 2.13
C ILE A 63 -4.39 -2.32 1.65
N VAL A 64 -3.59 -2.47 0.61
CA VAL A 64 -3.17 -3.78 0.08
C VAL A 64 -2.50 -4.63 1.16
N ILE A 65 -1.56 -4.07 1.92
CA ILE A 65 -0.87 -4.80 3.00
C ILE A 65 -1.87 -5.28 4.06
N ILE A 66 -2.81 -4.42 4.47
CA ILE A 66 -3.84 -4.79 5.45
C ILE A 66 -4.69 -5.95 4.94
N PHE A 67 -5.15 -5.90 3.69
CA PHE A 67 -5.95 -6.97 3.10
C PHE A 67 -5.16 -8.26 2.91
N LEU A 68 -3.87 -8.16 2.58
CA LEU A 68 -2.99 -9.31 2.43
C LEU A 68 -2.81 -10.04 3.76
N VAL A 69 -2.51 -9.31 4.84
CA VAL A 69 -2.42 -9.90 6.19
C VAL A 69 -3.77 -10.46 6.65
N TYR A 70 -4.87 -9.71 6.42
CA TYR A 70 -6.22 -10.16 6.77
C TYR A 70 -6.58 -11.48 6.09
N SER A 71 -6.24 -11.62 4.80
CA SER A 71 -6.48 -12.86 4.05
C SER A 71 -5.68 -14.05 4.61
N GLY A 72 -4.44 -13.82 5.07
CA GLY A 72 -3.63 -14.82 5.75
C GLY A 72 -4.24 -15.29 7.07
N ILE A 73 -4.72 -14.36 7.90
CA ILE A 73 -5.43 -14.67 9.15
C ILE A 73 -6.70 -15.48 8.86
N LEU A 74 -7.46 -15.09 7.82
CA LEU A 74 -8.66 -15.79 7.42
C LEU A 74 -8.37 -17.23 6.99
N TRP A 75 -7.24 -17.45 6.30
CA TRP A 75 -6.81 -18.77 5.87
C TRP A 75 -6.39 -19.66 7.04
N VAL A 76 -5.62 -19.13 8.00
CA VAL A 76 -5.22 -19.86 9.22
C VAL A 76 -6.43 -20.20 10.10
N ARG A 77 -7.43 -19.32 10.17
CA ARG A 77 -8.67 -19.55 10.94
C ARG A 77 -9.65 -20.50 10.27
N ALA A 78 -9.53 -20.74 8.96
CA ALA A 78 -10.46 -21.59 8.21
C ALA A 78 -10.38 -23.07 8.61
N GLY A 79 -9.22 -23.53 9.08
CA GLY A 79 -9.01 -24.93 9.47
C GLY A 79 -9.38 -25.89 8.34
N GLU A 80 -10.24 -26.87 8.63
CA GLU A 80 -10.73 -27.86 7.66
C GLU A 80 -12.01 -27.44 6.92
N ASN A 81 -12.55 -26.24 7.15
CA ASN A 81 -13.79 -25.82 6.48
C ASN A 81 -13.49 -25.33 5.05
N PRO A 82 -13.87 -26.10 4.00
CA PRO A 82 -13.50 -25.79 2.62
C PRO A 82 -14.07 -24.44 2.15
N LYS A 83 -15.26 -24.06 2.60
CA LYS A 83 -15.88 -22.77 2.23
C LYS A 83 -15.10 -21.58 2.77
N ALA A 84 -14.53 -21.71 3.98
CA ALA A 84 -13.73 -20.65 4.59
C ALA A 84 -12.36 -20.53 3.91
N ILE A 85 -11.79 -21.65 3.47
CA ILE A 85 -10.55 -21.67 2.68
C ILE A 85 -10.75 -20.97 1.33
N ASP A 86 -11.84 -21.27 0.62
CA ASP A 86 -12.11 -20.67 -0.69
C ASP A 86 -12.34 -19.16 -0.58
N LYS A 87 -13.04 -18.72 0.48
CA LYS A 87 -13.19 -17.29 0.77
C LYS A 87 -11.84 -16.63 1.04
N ALA A 88 -10.96 -17.25 1.83
CA ALA A 88 -9.61 -16.72 2.10
C ALA A 88 -8.77 -16.59 0.83
N LYS A 89 -8.82 -17.59 -0.06
CA LYS A 89 -8.15 -17.55 -1.38
C LYS A 89 -8.70 -16.43 -2.26
N ALA A 90 -10.03 -16.23 -2.29
CA ALA A 90 -10.65 -15.16 -3.05
C ALA A 90 -10.20 -13.78 -2.54
N THR A 91 -10.17 -13.58 -1.22
CA THR A 91 -9.68 -12.34 -0.61
C THR A 91 -8.18 -12.11 -0.89
N PHE A 92 -7.36 -13.16 -0.81
CA PHE A 92 -5.93 -13.08 -1.15
C PHE A 92 -5.72 -12.70 -2.62
N LYS A 93 -6.47 -13.30 -3.56
CA LYS A 93 -6.41 -12.93 -4.98
C LYS A 93 -6.79 -11.46 -5.20
N GLY A 94 -7.83 -10.98 -4.52
CA GLY A 94 -8.21 -9.57 -4.55
C GLY A 94 -7.09 -8.64 -4.08
N ALA A 95 -6.44 -8.97 -2.96
CA ALA A 95 -5.29 -8.23 -2.45
C ALA A 95 -4.10 -8.27 -3.42
N LEU A 96 -3.85 -9.42 -4.05
CA LEU A 96 -2.79 -9.59 -5.05
C LEU A 96 -3.01 -8.75 -6.31
N TYR A 97 -4.24 -8.70 -6.82
CA TYR A 97 -4.57 -7.82 -7.94
C TYR A 97 -4.42 -6.35 -7.57
N GLY A 98 -4.82 -5.95 -6.35
CA GLY A 98 -4.56 -4.61 -5.83
C GLY A 98 -3.07 -4.27 -5.77
N ALA A 99 -2.24 -5.19 -5.28
CA ALA A 99 -0.80 -5.03 -5.25
C ALA A 99 -0.20 -4.85 -6.66
N LEU A 100 -0.64 -5.67 -7.61
CA LEU A 100 -0.21 -5.63 -9.01
C LEU A 100 -0.55 -4.30 -9.69
N ILE A 101 -1.74 -3.75 -9.44
CA ILE A 101 -2.15 -2.45 -10.00
C ILE A 101 -1.23 -1.35 -9.50
N ILE A 102 -0.99 -1.29 -8.19
CA ILE A 102 -0.14 -0.24 -7.59
C ILE A 102 1.32 -0.37 -8.05
N ALA A 103 1.83 -1.60 -8.11
CA ALA A 103 3.16 -1.86 -8.66
C ALA A 103 3.25 -1.45 -10.14
N GLY A 104 2.21 -1.75 -10.93
CA GLY A 104 2.12 -1.34 -12.33
C GLY A 104 2.13 0.18 -12.53
N ILE A 105 1.38 0.91 -11.70
CA ILE A 105 1.39 2.39 -11.73
C ILE A 105 2.79 2.91 -11.45
N ARG A 106 3.48 2.38 -10.44
CA ARG A 106 4.85 2.80 -10.11
C ARG A 106 5.85 2.47 -11.22
N LEU A 107 5.71 1.33 -11.89
CA LEU A 107 6.52 0.97 -13.06
C LEU A 107 6.32 1.93 -14.23
N ILE A 108 5.07 2.35 -14.50
CA ILE A 108 4.78 3.33 -15.56
C ILE A 108 5.43 4.68 -15.25
N ILE A 109 5.30 5.15 -14.01
CA ILE A 109 5.93 6.41 -13.56
C ILE A 109 7.45 6.34 -13.71
N LEU A 110 8.07 5.27 -13.22
CA LEU A 110 9.51 5.05 -13.33
C LEU A 110 9.98 5.05 -14.79
N THR A 111 9.20 4.45 -15.68
CA THR A 111 9.51 4.42 -17.12
C THR A 111 9.46 5.81 -17.73
N ILE A 112 8.46 6.63 -17.38
CA ILE A 112 8.34 8.01 -17.86
C ILE A 112 9.49 8.87 -17.32
N GLU A 113 9.88 8.70 -16.06
CA GLU A 113 11.00 9.42 -15.45
C GLU A 113 12.34 9.04 -16.11
N SER A 114 12.58 7.76 -16.37
CA SER A 114 13.77 7.28 -17.09
C SER A 114 13.86 7.83 -18.52
N LEU A 115 12.73 7.93 -19.22
CA LEU A 115 12.66 8.55 -20.55
C LEU A 115 12.87 10.08 -20.49
N ALA A 116 12.33 10.75 -19.48
CA ALA A 116 12.42 12.20 -19.32
C ALA A 116 13.82 12.66 -18.91
N THR A 117 14.54 11.86 -18.12
CA THR A 117 15.92 12.13 -17.66
C THR A 117 16.98 11.76 -18.69
N GLY A 118 16.60 11.03 -19.75
CA GLY A 118 17.50 10.59 -20.82
C GLY A 118 18.39 9.40 -20.44
N GLU A 119 18.27 8.87 -19.21
CA GLU A 119 19.04 7.69 -18.76
C GLU A 119 18.73 6.43 -19.57
N PHE A 120 17.58 6.36 -20.25
CA PHE A 120 17.25 5.23 -21.11
C PHE A 120 18.21 5.05 -22.31
N PHE A 121 18.88 6.12 -22.76
CA PHE A 121 19.70 6.12 -23.97
C PHE A 121 21.22 6.12 -23.70
N ASN A 122 21.64 5.98 -22.44
CA ASN A 122 23.04 6.00 -22.00
C ASN A 122 23.45 4.64 -21.42
#